data_AF-A0A847GVM7-F1
#
_entry.id   AF-A0A847GVM7-F1
#
_cell.length_a   1.000
_cell.length_b   1.000
_cell.length_c   1.000
_cell.angle_alpha   90.00
_cell.angle_beta   90.00
_cell.angle_gamma   90.00
#
_symmetry.space_group_name_H-M   'P 1'
#
loop_
_entity.id
_entity.type
_entity.pdbx_description
1 polymer ?
#
loop_
_entity_poly.entity_id
_entity_poly.type
_entity_poly.pdbx_seq_one_letter_code
_entity_poly.pdbx_strand_id
1 'polypeptide(L)'
;MARYRFREGVKYGARLLRVVERPIENSPTSGLRLLRLEFEVFAADELRRVLASTGAVACRDLVVGPAAAAFKDSSLIAYASALRLRNPADPAEWLRLNGQQPWIEIVFGAVGEADLRNAFQSVFPLDPGGCSVREYQYDLDKDWVTVAQAARNLKTSESSIRRRVRELEPGWGAKLLWRTAGGHRRIKLSLLRNLWSE
;
A
#
# COMPACT_ATOMS: atom_id res chain seq x y z
N MET A 1 -12.81 -0.14 -5.84
CA MET A 1 -11.57 -0.17 -5.02
C MET A 1 -11.56 1.04 -4.10
N ALA A 2 -11.52 0.83 -2.78
CA ALA A 2 -11.39 1.94 -1.83
C ALA A 2 -9.98 2.56 -1.98
N ARG A 3 -9.91 3.86 -2.28
CA ARG A 3 -8.64 4.58 -2.39
C ARG A 3 -8.09 4.79 -0.97
N TYR A 4 -6.95 4.18 -0.68
CA TYR A 4 -6.25 4.34 0.60
C TYR A 4 -5.55 5.70 0.62
N ARG A 5 -5.65 6.40 1.75
CA ARG A 5 -4.90 7.62 2.02
C ARG A 5 -3.88 7.29 3.09
N PHE A 6 -2.61 7.46 2.78
CA PHE A 6 -1.50 7.30 3.72
C PHE A 6 -1.22 8.62 4.42
N ARG A 7 -0.71 8.56 5.66
CA ARG A 7 -0.35 9.77 6.41
C ARG A 7 0.88 10.39 5.78
N GLU A 8 0.85 11.70 5.60
CA GLU A 8 1.94 12.46 5.00
C GLU A 8 3.13 12.54 5.96
N GLY A 9 4.35 12.51 5.42
CA GLY A 9 5.59 12.64 6.20
C GLY A 9 5.92 11.44 7.10
N VAL A 10 5.10 10.38 7.08
CA VAL A 10 5.34 9.13 7.81
C VAL A 10 6.05 8.13 6.90
N LYS A 11 7.01 7.40 7.48
CA LYS A 11 7.72 6.31 6.81
C LYS A 11 6.90 5.03 6.81
N TYR A 12 6.80 4.41 5.65
CA TYR A 12 6.17 3.11 5.47
C TYR A 12 7.16 2.14 4.85
N GLY A 13 7.11 0.88 5.30
CA GLY A 13 7.73 -0.19 4.54
C GLY A 13 6.85 -0.53 3.34
N ALA A 14 7.46 -0.89 2.22
CA ALA A 14 6.72 -1.26 1.02
C ALA A 14 7.40 -2.43 0.32
N ARG A 15 6.65 -3.50 0.08
CA ARG A 15 7.11 -4.67 -0.64
C ARG A 15 6.60 -4.62 -2.06
N LEU A 16 7.49 -4.70 -3.04
CA LEU A 16 7.13 -4.73 -4.44
C LEU A 16 6.37 -6.03 -4.76
N LEU A 17 5.11 -5.92 -5.17
CA LEU A 17 4.32 -7.08 -5.58
C LEU A 17 4.53 -7.39 -7.05
N ARG A 18 4.55 -6.36 -7.88
CA ARG A 18 4.46 -6.53 -9.32
C ARG A 18 5.13 -5.38 -10.08
N VAL A 19 5.73 -5.73 -11.21
CA VAL A 19 6.15 -4.76 -12.25
C VAL A 19 5.46 -5.16 -13.54
N VAL A 20 4.72 -4.23 -14.15
CA VAL A 20 3.94 -4.48 -15.37
C VAL A 20 4.21 -3.41 -16.39
N GLU A 21 4.39 -3.81 -17.64
CA GLU A 21 4.43 -2.87 -18.76
C GLU A 21 3.01 -2.37 -19.08
N ARG A 22 2.88 -1.05 -19.21
CA ARG A 22 1.67 -0.35 -19.61
C ARG A 22 1.84 0.12 -21.06
N PRO A 23 0.78 0.04 -21.88
CA PRO A 23 0.84 0.58 -23.23
C PRO A 23 1.06 2.10 -23.20
N ILE A 24 1.91 2.60 -24.11
CA ILE A 24 2.05 4.02 -24.43
C ILE A 24 1.35 4.25 -25.77
N GLU A 25 0.49 5.26 -25.82
CA GLU A 25 -0.19 5.64 -27.06
C GLU A 25 0.83 5.98 -28.16
N ASN A 26 0.61 5.47 -29.37
CA ASN A 26 1.49 5.59 -30.53
C ASN A 26 2.84 4.85 -30.46
N SER A 27 3.08 3.99 -29.46
CA SER A 27 4.24 3.08 -29.36
C SER A 27 5.55 3.71 -29.85
N PRO A 28 6.09 4.70 -29.12
CA PRO A 28 7.15 5.54 -29.64
C PRO A 28 8.39 4.72 -30.01
N THR A 29 8.91 4.92 -31.22
CA THR A 29 10.12 4.25 -31.76
C THR A 29 11.39 4.52 -30.94
N SER A 30 11.35 5.51 -30.06
CA SER A 30 12.42 5.91 -29.11
C SER A 30 12.83 4.85 -28.07
N GLY A 31 12.11 3.71 -27.98
CA GLY A 31 12.41 2.67 -27.00
C GLY A 31 11.95 2.99 -25.57
N LEU A 32 11.09 4.01 -25.41
CA LEU A 32 10.43 4.31 -24.15
C LEU A 32 9.38 3.24 -23.79
N ARG A 33 9.32 2.93 -22.49
CA ARG A 33 8.42 1.96 -21.86
C ARG A 33 7.79 2.62 -20.65
N LEU A 34 6.49 2.42 -20.46
CA LEU A 34 5.79 2.85 -19.26
C LEU A 34 5.65 1.64 -18.37
N LEU A 35 6.23 1.68 -17.18
CA LEU A 35 6.16 0.59 -16.22
C LEU A 35 5.29 1.01 -15.05
N ARG A 36 4.40 0.12 -14.61
CA ARG A 36 3.67 0.24 -13.35
C ARG A 36 4.32 -0.66 -12.32
N LEU A 37 4.76 -0.06 -11.23
CA LEU A 37 5.22 -0.74 -10.03
C LEU A 37 4.06 -0.74 -9.02
N GLU A 38 3.75 -1.90 -8.48
CA GLU A 38 2.71 -2.09 -7.45
C GLU A 38 3.36 -2.56 -6.16
N PHE A 39 3.09 -1.84 -5.07
CA PHE A 39 3.67 -2.10 -3.76
C PHE A 39 2.58 -2.39 -2.74
N GLU A 40 2.74 -3.47 -1.96
CA GLU A 40 2.00 -3.63 -0.72
C GLU A 40 2.64 -2.75 0.35
N VAL A 41 1.81 -1.98 1.07
CA VAL A 41 2.29 -1.01 2.06
C VAL A 41 2.14 -1.54 3.48
N PHE A 42 3.18 -1.35 4.28
CA PHE A 42 3.31 -1.80 5.66
C PHE A 42 3.54 -0.60 6.57
N ALA A 43 2.79 -0.52 7.66
CA ALA A 43 3.08 0.41 8.75
C ALA A 43 4.36 -0.07 9.47
N ALA A 44 5.31 0.83 9.67
CA ALA A 44 6.55 0.56 10.39
C ALA A 44 6.42 0.98 11.85
N ASP A 45 6.60 0.02 12.76
CA ASP A 45 6.82 0.27 14.19
C ASP A 45 8.32 0.07 14.45
N GLU A 46 9.08 1.17 14.37
CA GLU A 46 10.55 1.13 14.51
C GLU A 46 10.99 0.64 15.89
N LEU A 47 10.26 1.01 16.95
CA LEU A 47 10.56 0.61 18.33
C LEU A 47 10.44 -0.89 18.52
N ARG A 48 9.39 -1.50 17.95
CA ARG A 48 9.16 -2.94 18.05
C ARG A 48 9.77 -3.73 16.90
N ARG A 49 10.37 -3.06 15.93
CA ARG A 49 10.88 -3.65 14.67
C ARG A 49 9.82 -4.51 13.99
N VAL A 50 8.64 -3.94 13.77
CA VAL A 50 7.53 -4.64 13.10
C VAL A 50 7.16 -3.90 11.82
N LEU A 51 7.00 -4.65 10.74
CA LEU A 51 6.37 -4.19 9.50
C LEU A 51 5.00 -4.86 9.41
N ALA A 52 3.92 -4.11 9.66
CA ALA A 52 2.57 -4.65 9.65
C ALA A 52 1.82 -4.27 8.37
N SER A 53 1.34 -5.25 7.62
CA SER A 53 0.64 -4.98 6.37
C SER A 53 -0.61 -4.14 6.64
N THR A 54 -0.77 -3.08 5.85
CA THR A 54 -1.96 -2.24 5.89
C THR A 54 -3.10 -2.82 5.06
N GLY A 55 -2.83 -3.86 4.25
CA GLY A 55 -3.76 -4.37 3.23
C GLY A 55 -3.98 -3.40 2.07
N ALA A 56 -3.18 -2.34 1.98
CA ALA A 56 -3.23 -1.34 0.93
C ALA A 56 -2.14 -1.57 -0.11
N VAL A 57 -2.48 -1.30 -1.37
CA VAL A 57 -1.55 -1.30 -2.48
C VAL A 57 -1.38 0.13 -2.99
N ALA A 58 -0.12 0.55 -3.15
CA ALA A 58 0.26 1.80 -3.78
C ALA A 58 0.88 1.52 -5.15
N CYS A 59 0.52 2.31 -6.16
CA CYS A 59 1.03 2.14 -7.52
C CYS A 59 1.84 3.36 -7.93
N ARG A 60 2.98 3.13 -8.60
CA ARG A 60 3.77 4.17 -9.24
C ARG A 60 3.98 3.83 -10.71
N ASP A 61 3.68 4.77 -11.58
CA ASP A 61 4.02 4.68 -12.99
C ASP A 61 5.37 5.39 -13.24
N LEU A 62 6.28 4.73 -13.97
CA LEU A 62 7.61 5.21 -14.32
C LEU A 62 7.83 5.09 -15.82
N VAL A 63 8.37 6.14 -16.44
CA VAL A 63 8.81 6.09 -17.84
C VAL A 63 10.29 5.68 -17.85
N VAL A 64 10.60 4.60 -18.55
CA VAL A 64 11.93 4.00 -18.63
C VAL A 64 12.31 3.85 -20.09
N GLY A 65 13.59 4.06 -20.42
CA GLY A 65 14.14 3.71 -21.72
C GLY A 65 15.42 4.48 -22.02
N PRO A 66 16.14 4.12 -23.08
CA PRO A 66 17.40 4.78 -23.46
C PRO A 66 17.22 6.26 -23.78
N ALA A 67 16.06 6.61 -24.34
CA ALA A 67 15.69 7.99 -24.66
C ALA A 67 15.10 8.76 -23.48
N ALA A 68 14.70 8.08 -22.40
CA ALA A 68 14.41 8.76 -21.15
C ALA A 68 15.76 9.29 -20.66
N ALA A 69 15.86 10.58 -20.34
CA ALA A 69 17.05 11.11 -19.69
C ALA A 69 17.12 10.54 -18.27
N ALA A 70 17.44 9.26 -18.13
CA ALA A 70 17.34 8.48 -16.90
C ALA A 70 18.23 9.06 -15.79
N PHE A 71 19.27 9.81 -16.18
CA PHE A 71 20.17 10.52 -15.29
C PHE A 71 19.70 11.93 -14.89
N LYS A 72 18.61 12.44 -15.49
CA LYS A 72 18.00 13.74 -15.16
C LYS A 72 16.70 13.61 -14.38
N ASP A 73 16.02 12.46 -14.45
CA ASP A 73 14.83 12.19 -13.64
C ASP A 73 15.22 11.73 -12.23
N SER A 74 15.21 12.66 -11.29
CA SER A 74 15.52 12.39 -9.88
C SER A 74 14.60 11.36 -9.25
N SER A 75 13.36 11.23 -9.72
CA SER A 75 12.42 10.22 -9.22
C SER A 75 12.84 8.83 -9.69
N LEU A 76 13.16 8.69 -10.98
CA LEU A 76 13.61 7.41 -11.55
C LEU A 76 14.87 6.92 -10.84
N ILE A 77 15.82 7.82 -10.60
CA ILE A 77 17.07 7.52 -9.87
C ILE A 77 16.77 7.07 -8.44
N ALA A 78 15.85 7.73 -7.73
CA ALA A 78 15.49 7.36 -6.37
C ALA A 78 14.93 5.92 -6.31
N TYR A 79 14.03 5.55 -7.22
CA TYR A 79 13.50 4.18 -7.29
C TYR A 79 14.58 3.17 -7.68
N ALA A 80 15.41 3.49 -8.68
CA ALA A 80 16.49 2.59 -9.09
C ALA A 80 17.50 2.36 -7.96
N SER A 81 17.85 3.41 -7.21
CA SER A 81 18.72 3.30 -6.02
C SER A 81 18.07 2.46 -4.93
N ALA A 82 16.79 2.71 -4.62
CA ALA A 82 16.05 1.98 -3.60
C ALA A 82 15.93 0.48 -3.93
N LEU A 83 15.72 0.16 -5.21
CA LEU A 83 15.58 -1.20 -5.74
C LEU A 83 16.92 -1.83 -6.17
N ARG A 84 18.04 -1.12 -5.98
CA ARG A 84 19.41 -1.57 -6.30
C ARG A 84 19.59 -1.97 -7.77
N LEU A 85 18.94 -1.25 -8.68
CA LEU A 85 19.13 -1.41 -10.12
C LEU A 85 20.45 -0.78 -10.56
N ARG A 86 21.15 -1.44 -11.48
CA ARG A 86 22.44 -0.97 -11.99
C ARG A 86 22.27 -0.03 -13.17
N ASN A 87 21.30 -0.33 -14.02
CA ASN A 87 20.99 0.47 -15.20
C ASN A 87 19.50 0.90 -15.19
N PRO A 88 19.19 2.08 -14.65
CA PRO A 88 17.82 2.59 -14.59
C PRO A 88 17.18 2.78 -15.98
N ALA A 89 17.98 2.92 -17.04
CA ALA A 89 17.49 3.15 -18.40
C ALA A 89 17.08 1.85 -19.12
N ASP A 90 17.48 0.68 -18.63
CA ASP A 90 17.16 -0.62 -19.22
C ASP A 90 15.85 -1.19 -18.64
N PRO A 91 14.75 -1.25 -19.41
CA PRO A 91 13.48 -1.80 -18.95
C PRO A 91 13.56 -3.25 -18.47
N ALA A 92 14.51 -4.05 -18.99
CA ALA A 92 14.65 -5.44 -18.61
C ALA A 92 15.11 -5.60 -17.14
N GLU A 93 15.90 -4.65 -16.61
CA GLU A 93 16.26 -4.64 -15.19
C GLU A 93 15.03 -4.50 -14.29
N TRP A 94 14.13 -3.58 -14.64
CA TRP A 94 12.90 -3.34 -13.89
C TRP A 94 11.96 -4.53 -13.95
N LEU A 95 11.75 -5.10 -15.14
CA LEU A 95 10.87 -6.25 -15.32
C LEU A 95 11.37 -7.49 -14.58
N ARG A 96 12.70 -7.66 -14.42
CA ARG A 96 13.27 -8.76 -13.63
C ARG A 96 12.89 -8.70 -12.15
N LEU A 97 12.56 -7.53 -11.60
CA LEU A 97 12.11 -7.39 -10.21
C LEU A 97 10.75 -8.04 -9.96
N ASN A 98 9.97 -8.30 -11.01
CA ASN A 98 8.66 -8.91 -10.89
C ASN A 98 8.77 -10.30 -10.24
N GLY A 99 8.06 -10.50 -9.12
CA GLY A 99 8.13 -11.75 -8.34
C GLY A 99 9.31 -11.87 -7.37
N GLN A 100 10.29 -10.96 -7.40
CA GLN A 100 11.42 -10.97 -6.45
C GLN A 100 11.07 -10.36 -5.08
N GLN A 101 9.98 -9.60 -5.02
CA GLN A 101 9.49 -8.94 -3.81
C GLN A 101 10.50 -8.11 -3.00
N PRO A 102 11.32 -7.25 -3.65
CA PRO A 102 12.21 -6.35 -2.94
C PRO A 102 11.44 -5.36 -2.07
N TRP A 103 12.10 -4.89 -1.02
CA TRP A 103 11.56 -3.92 -0.07
C TRP A 103 12.16 -2.53 -0.28
N ILE A 104 11.32 -1.52 -0.13
CA ILE A 104 11.71 -0.11 -0.08
C ILE A 104 10.99 0.59 1.07
N GLU A 105 11.54 1.70 1.53
CA GLU A 105 10.86 2.64 2.40
C GLU A 105 10.22 3.73 1.53
N ILE A 106 9.00 4.13 1.87
CA ILE A 106 8.25 5.17 1.17
C ILE A 106 7.79 6.20 2.17
N VAL A 107 8.03 7.48 1.86
CA VAL A 107 7.36 8.60 2.51
C VAL A 107 6.34 9.15 1.53
N PHE A 108 5.07 9.12 1.93
CA PHE A 108 3.99 9.69 1.14
C PHE A 108 3.89 11.19 1.37
N GLY A 109 3.69 11.94 0.29
CA GLY A 109 3.38 13.36 0.31
C GLY A 109 1.88 13.62 0.16
N ALA A 110 1.56 14.88 -0.10
CA ALA A 110 0.21 15.37 -0.27
C ALA A 110 -0.62 14.55 -1.27
N VAL A 111 -1.91 14.45 -0.98
CA VAL A 111 -2.88 13.85 -1.90
C VAL A 111 -3.10 14.80 -3.08
N GLY A 112 -2.86 14.32 -4.29
CA GLY A 112 -3.15 15.08 -5.50
C GLY A 112 -4.65 15.29 -5.69
N GLU A 113 -5.06 16.50 -6.03
CA GLU A 113 -6.48 16.83 -6.24
C GLU A 113 -7.09 16.11 -7.44
N ALA A 114 -6.28 15.79 -8.46
CA ALA A 114 -6.73 15.19 -9.71
C ALA A 114 -7.04 13.69 -9.61
N ASP A 115 -6.19 12.90 -8.93
CA ASP A 115 -6.32 11.44 -8.87
C ASP A 115 -6.70 10.91 -7.47
N LEU A 116 -6.69 11.79 -6.47
CA LEU A 116 -6.94 11.50 -5.05
C LEU A 116 -5.99 10.45 -4.49
N ARG A 117 -4.75 10.38 -5.01
CA ARG A 117 -3.68 9.50 -4.52
C ARG A 117 -2.61 10.32 -3.81
N ASN A 118 -1.97 9.72 -2.79
CA ASN A 118 -0.76 10.30 -2.22
C ASN A 118 0.36 10.31 -3.27
N ALA A 119 1.04 11.44 -3.40
CA ALA A 119 2.33 11.47 -4.09
C ALA A 119 3.36 10.61 -3.33
N PHE A 120 4.30 10.02 -4.04
CA PHE A 120 5.49 9.40 -3.43
C PHE A 120 6.51 10.53 -3.30
N GLN A 121 6.67 11.04 -2.08
CA GLN A 121 7.54 12.20 -1.82
C GLN A 121 9.01 11.79 -1.85
N SER A 122 9.33 10.68 -1.20
CA SER A 122 10.67 10.09 -1.22
C SER A 122 10.61 8.57 -1.08
N VAL A 123 11.62 7.91 -1.63
CA VAL A 123 11.79 6.46 -1.57
C VAL A 123 13.23 6.13 -1.23
N PHE A 124 13.43 5.14 -0.38
CA PHE A 124 14.75 4.73 0.11
C PHE A 124 14.89 3.21 0.10
N PRO A 125 16.13 2.67 0.03
CA PRO A 125 16.35 1.25 0.27
C PRO A 125 15.85 0.85 1.66
N LEU A 126 15.18 -0.30 1.75
CA LEU A 126 14.78 -0.90 3.02
C LEU A 126 15.24 -2.35 3.07
N ASP A 127 15.93 -2.72 4.14
CA ASP A 127 16.20 -4.11 4.47
C ASP A 127 15.25 -4.53 5.60
N PRO A 128 14.31 -5.45 5.38
CA PRO A 128 13.43 -5.94 6.44
C PRO A 128 14.16 -6.87 7.43
N GLY A 129 15.44 -7.19 7.21
CA GLY A 129 16.26 -8.01 8.08
C GLY A 129 16.21 -7.52 9.53
N GLY A 130 15.77 -8.40 10.45
CA GLY A 130 15.62 -8.07 11.87
C GLY A 130 14.28 -7.44 12.25
N CYS A 131 13.36 -7.27 11.30
CA CYS A 131 11.96 -6.91 11.55
C CYS A 131 11.04 -8.13 11.50
N SER A 132 10.04 -8.19 12.37
CA SER A 132 8.91 -9.12 12.23
C SER A 132 7.92 -8.58 11.20
N VAL A 133 7.76 -9.28 10.08
CA VAL A 133 6.74 -8.93 9.08
C VAL A 133 5.41 -9.58 9.48
N ARG A 134 4.37 -8.76 9.67
CA ARG A 134 3.00 -9.22 9.90
C ARG A 134 2.21 -9.09 8.61
N GLU A 135 2.05 -10.21 7.92
CA GLU A 135 1.31 -10.30 6.67
C GLU A 135 -0.17 -9.99 6.85
N TYR A 136 -0.80 -9.49 5.78
CA TYR A 136 -2.24 -9.31 5.76
C TYR A 136 -2.93 -10.68 5.76
N GLN A 137 -3.57 -11.04 6.87
CA GLN A 137 -4.33 -12.29 6.96
C GLN A 137 -5.63 -12.16 6.15
N TYR A 138 -5.59 -12.69 4.94
CA TYR A 138 -6.73 -12.78 4.04
C TYR A 138 -7.62 -13.99 4.40
N ASP A 139 -8.88 -13.72 4.75
CA ASP A 139 -9.98 -14.66 4.51
C ASP A 139 -11.07 -13.88 3.77
N LEU A 140 -11.06 -14.00 2.44
CA LEU A 140 -11.72 -13.10 1.46
C LEU A 140 -13.24 -13.17 1.44
N ASP A 141 -13.85 -14.20 2.03
CA ASP A 141 -15.26 -14.48 1.77
C ASP A 141 -16.22 -14.06 2.89
N LYS A 142 -15.74 -13.47 3.98
CA LYS A 142 -16.60 -13.07 5.13
C LYS A 142 -16.21 -11.76 5.79
N ASP A 143 -15.81 -10.76 5.01
CA ASP A 143 -15.23 -9.52 5.55
C ASP A 143 -16.23 -8.63 6.31
N TRP A 144 -17.51 -8.66 5.96
CA TRP A 144 -18.57 -7.90 6.61
C TRP A 144 -19.29 -8.74 7.64
N VAL A 145 -18.78 -8.69 8.88
CA VAL A 145 -19.29 -9.50 9.97
C VAL A 145 -20.33 -8.76 10.80
N THR A 146 -21.17 -9.50 11.52
CA THR A 146 -22.02 -8.92 12.55
C THR A 146 -21.19 -8.47 13.74
N VAL A 147 -21.76 -7.60 14.58
CA VAL A 147 -21.13 -7.21 15.86
C VAL A 147 -20.80 -8.45 16.71
N ALA A 148 -21.71 -9.43 16.76
CA ALA A 148 -21.51 -10.70 17.48
C ALA A 148 -20.33 -11.51 16.95
N GLN A 149 -20.17 -11.58 15.64
CA GLN A 149 -19.04 -12.26 15.00
C GLN A 149 -17.72 -11.53 15.26
N ALA A 150 -17.70 -10.20 15.17
CA ALA A 150 -16.52 -9.41 15.51
C ALA A 150 -16.12 -9.58 16.99
N ALA A 151 -17.09 -9.59 17.90
CA ALA A 151 -16.89 -9.79 19.33
C ALA A 151 -16.25 -11.16 19.62
N ARG A 152 -16.82 -12.24 19.08
CA ARG A 152 -16.24 -13.59 19.19
C ARG A 152 -14.81 -13.65 18.66
N ASN A 153 -14.55 -12.98 17.54
CA ASN A 153 -13.27 -13.08 16.88
C ASN A 153 -12.16 -12.30 17.59
N LEU A 154 -12.48 -11.10 18.09
CA LEU A 154 -11.59 -10.26 18.89
C LEU A 154 -11.58 -10.65 20.37
N LYS A 155 -12.24 -11.76 20.74
CA LYS A 155 -12.35 -12.28 22.12
C LYS A 155 -12.80 -11.20 23.11
N THR A 156 -13.80 -10.42 22.73
CA THR A 156 -14.34 -9.28 23.50
C THR A 156 -15.88 -9.30 23.49
N SER A 157 -16.52 -8.39 24.23
CA SER A 157 -17.98 -8.22 24.23
C SER A 157 -18.47 -7.42 23.01
N GLU A 158 -19.73 -7.65 22.62
CA GLU A 158 -20.40 -6.85 21.58
C GLU A 158 -20.49 -5.36 21.93
N SER A 159 -20.60 -5.02 23.22
CA SER A 159 -20.65 -3.64 23.68
C SER A 159 -19.32 -2.92 23.43
N SER A 160 -18.18 -3.57 23.67
CA SER A 160 -16.86 -3.04 23.35
C SER A 160 -16.68 -2.83 21.85
N ILE A 161 -17.14 -3.77 21.02
CA ILE A 161 -17.13 -3.61 19.55
C ILE A 161 -17.96 -2.38 19.14
N ARG A 162 -19.19 -2.25 19.65
CA ARG A 162 -20.07 -1.10 19.31
C ARG A 162 -19.46 0.22 19.72
N ARG A 163 -18.84 0.28 20.90
CA ARG A 163 -18.17 1.47 21.40
C ARG A 163 -16.99 1.84 20.50
N ARG A 164 -16.08 0.90 20.26
CA ARG A 164 -14.89 1.15 19.44
C ARG A 164 -15.24 1.50 18.00
N VAL A 165 -16.25 0.85 17.41
CA VAL A 165 -16.74 1.21 16.08
C VAL A 165 -17.33 2.61 16.06
N ARG A 166 -18.08 3.05 17.08
CA ARG A 166 -18.58 4.43 17.16
C ARG A 166 -17.45 5.46 17.28
N GLU A 167 -16.39 5.14 18.01
CA GLU A 167 -15.20 6.00 18.13
C GLU A 167 -14.47 6.13 16.78
N LEU A 168 -14.41 5.04 16.00
CA LEU A 168 -13.73 4.99 14.71
C LEU A 168 -14.60 5.44 13.52
N GLU A 169 -15.93 5.41 13.66
CA GLU A 169 -16.90 5.73 12.59
C GLU A 169 -16.69 7.13 11.98
N PRO A 170 -16.41 8.21 12.75
CA PRO A 170 -16.12 9.52 12.18
C PRO A 170 -14.88 9.55 11.27
N GLY A 171 -13.85 8.76 11.58
CA GLY A 171 -12.59 8.73 10.82
C GLY A 171 -12.62 7.79 9.62
N TRP A 172 -13.38 6.69 9.72
CA TRP A 172 -13.33 5.58 8.75
C TRP A 172 -14.64 5.36 7.98
N GLY A 173 -15.78 5.78 8.54
CA GLY A 173 -17.10 5.75 7.92
C GLY A 173 -17.42 4.41 7.23
N ALA A 174 -17.85 4.51 5.97
CA ALA A 174 -18.24 3.37 5.12
C ALA A 174 -17.13 2.34 4.87
N LYS A 175 -15.86 2.67 5.17
CA LYS A 175 -14.74 1.72 5.05
C LYS A 175 -14.71 0.72 6.22
N LEU A 176 -15.24 1.10 7.38
CA LEU A 176 -15.29 0.28 8.59
C LEU A 176 -16.68 -0.29 8.86
N LEU A 177 -17.72 0.51 8.62
CA LEU A 177 -19.09 0.19 8.98
C LEU A 177 -20.03 0.47 7.82
N TRP A 178 -20.87 -0.52 7.49
CA TRP A 178 -22.03 -0.35 6.63
C TRP A 178 -23.30 -0.78 7.37
N ARG A 179 -24.46 -0.29 6.92
CA ARG A 179 -25.76 -0.71 7.42
C ARG A 179 -26.55 -1.42 6.32
N THR A 180 -27.15 -2.55 6.66
CA THR A 180 -28.11 -3.21 5.76
C THR A 180 -29.40 -2.40 5.65
N ALA A 181 -30.28 -2.74 4.69
CA ALA A 181 -31.61 -2.13 4.57
C ALA A 181 -32.44 -2.19 5.88
N GLY A 182 -32.27 -3.26 6.67
CA GLY A 182 -32.87 -3.40 8.01
C GLY A 182 -32.15 -2.66 9.15
N GLY A 183 -31.20 -1.77 8.84
CA GLY A 183 -30.48 -0.98 9.84
C GLY A 183 -29.42 -1.76 10.65
N HIS A 184 -29.16 -3.03 10.32
CA HIS A 184 -28.15 -3.84 11.01
C HIS A 184 -26.75 -3.43 10.60
N ARG A 185 -25.87 -3.27 11.59
CA ARG A 185 -24.45 -2.99 11.39
C ARG A 185 -23.74 -4.22 10.83
N ARG A 186 -22.97 -4.03 9.76
CA ARG A 186 -21.90 -4.94 9.35
C ARG A 186 -20.59 -4.21 9.47
N ILE A 187 -19.61 -4.87 10.08
CA ILE A 187 -18.30 -4.30 10.36
C ILE A 187 -17.28 -5.02 9.52
N LYS A 188 -16.38 -4.26 8.90
CA LYS A 188 -15.24 -4.84 8.19
C LYS A 188 -14.24 -5.38 9.22
N LEU A 189 -14.23 -6.70 9.43
CA LEU A 189 -13.47 -7.32 10.54
C LEU A 189 -11.97 -7.12 10.40
N SER A 190 -11.46 -7.25 9.18
CA SER A 190 -10.05 -7.03 8.84
C SER A 190 -9.59 -5.62 9.23
N LEU A 191 -10.34 -4.59 8.84
CA LEU A 191 -10.05 -3.22 9.24
C LEU A 191 -10.20 -3.01 10.75
N LEU A 192 -11.25 -3.56 11.36
CA LEU A 192 -11.44 -3.43 12.80
C LEU A 192 -10.29 -4.04 13.59
N ARG A 193 -9.79 -5.23 13.21
CA ARG A 193 -8.64 -5.89 13.87
C ARG A 193 -7.39 -5.02 13.83
N ASN A 194 -7.10 -4.42 12.68
CA ASN A 194 -5.95 -3.53 12.52
C ASN A 194 -6.05 -2.32 13.45
N LEU A 195 -7.24 -1.72 13.56
CA LEU A 195 -7.53 -0.58 14.44
C LEU A 195 -7.75 -0.96 15.92
N TRP A 196 -7.75 -2.26 16.23
CA TRP A 196 -7.96 -2.78 17.58
C TRP A 196 -6.67 -2.82 18.41
N SER A 197 -5.52 -2.90 17.72
CA SER A 197 -4.20 -3.06 18.34
C SER A 197 -3.45 -1.73 18.52
N GLU A 198 -4.08 -0.61 18.15
CA GLU A 198 -3.68 0.78 18.43
C GLU A 198 -4.40 1.30 19.68
#